data_AF-A0A959C9F8-F1
#
_entry.id   AF-A0A959C9F8-F1
#
_cell.length_a   1.000
_cell.length_b   1.000
_cell.length_c   1.000
_cell.angle_alpha   90.00
_cell.angle_beta   90.00
_cell.angle_gamma   90.00
#
_symmetry.space_group_name_H-M   'P 1'
#
loop_
_entity.id
_entity.type
_entity.pdbx_description
1 polymer ?
#
loop_
_entity_poly.entity_id
_entity_poly.type
_entity_poly.pdbx_seq_one_letter_code
_entity_poly.pdbx_strand_id
1 'polypeptide(L)'
;MKRYLLPALLCLMSAQLFAQTAADVLRYSYLRPGGTGRFLAVSGAMGALGADFGTLSTNPAGLALFRSDELTVTPGLKFAHTDATLPGGSTTGEDRSTFGFDNVGLVFNTSPRASRWKTFNVGIGFNRQSNFNQAIYYQGSAGGSIMNGFFDEANSVFTGGGSEQDLYPFGSGLAWQANAIYFSGNDLSYDFAGFENATVDRSHTLTSYGSMNEMLISFAGNYDEKLMVGLTVGVPFVNYRLEGEYIESDPGGALDGNVPYFDRLSYTELLRTEGIGVNLKLGVIYKVNQMIRLGAAFHTPTSLGLTDSYSNTFQYAYEDGGGKYDG
;
A
#
# COMPACT_ATOMS: atom_id res chain seq x y z
N MET A 1 -4.41 -27.51 37.81
CA MET A 1 -5.22 -26.39 37.27
C MET A 1 -4.51 -25.57 36.17
N LYS A 2 -3.62 -26.16 35.33
CA LYS A 2 -2.83 -25.43 34.32
C LYS A 2 -3.09 -25.83 32.85
N ARG A 3 -4.07 -26.70 32.58
CA ARG A 3 -4.30 -27.29 31.24
C ARG A 3 -5.42 -26.63 30.42
N TYR A 4 -6.14 -25.67 31.00
CA TYR A 4 -7.25 -24.97 30.34
C TYR A 4 -6.89 -23.56 29.82
N LEU A 5 -5.66 -23.08 30.08
CA LEU A 5 -5.20 -21.78 29.59
C LEU A 5 -4.92 -21.77 28.08
N LEU A 6 -4.41 -22.89 27.53
CA LEU A 6 -4.13 -23.00 26.09
C LEU A 6 -5.40 -22.99 25.21
N PRO A 7 -6.46 -23.78 25.51
CA PRO A 7 -7.68 -23.72 24.72
C PRO A 7 -8.45 -22.40 24.90
N ALA A 8 -8.37 -21.75 26.06
CA ALA A 8 -8.94 -20.42 26.27
C ALA A 8 -8.22 -19.33 25.45
N LEU A 9 -6.90 -19.44 25.28
CA LEU A 9 -6.11 -18.54 24.44
C LEU A 9 -6.40 -18.74 22.94
N LEU A 10 -6.69 -19.99 22.51
CA LEU A 10 -7.08 -20.31 21.13
C LEU A 10 -8.50 -19.83 20.79
N CYS A 11 -9.45 -19.86 21.73
CA CYS A 11 -10.79 -19.30 21.52
C CYS A 11 -10.82 -17.76 21.52
N LEU A 12 -9.79 -17.09 22.04
CA LEU A 12 -9.64 -15.63 21.96
C LEU A 12 -9.10 -15.14 20.60
N MET A 13 -8.65 -16.05 19.72
CA MET A 13 -8.19 -15.71 18.36
C MET A 13 -9.30 -15.73 17.30
N SER A 14 -10.56 -15.98 17.66
CA SER A 14 -11.70 -15.77 16.76
C SER A 14 -12.16 -14.31 16.77
N ALA A 15 -11.21 -13.38 16.73
CA ALA A 15 -11.51 -11.99 16.49
C ALA A 15 -12.07 -11.87 15.06
N GLN A 16 -13.20 -11.20 14.95
CA GLN A 16 -13.88 -10.93 13.68
C GLN A 16 -12.86 -10.29 12.72
N LEU A 17 -12.57 -10.98 11.63
CA LEU A 17 -11.78 -10.45 10.53
C LEU A 17 -12.59 -9.30 9.93
N PHE A 18 -12.13 -8.07 10.15
CA PHE A 18 -12.45 -6.98 9.26
C PHE A 18 -11.89 -7.36 7.88
N ALA A 19 -12.70 -7.25 6.84
CA ALA A 19 -12.29 -7.58 5.48
C ALA A 19 -11.15 -6.63 5.06
N GLN A 20 -9.91 -7.09 5.21
CA GLN A 20 -8.75 -6.47 4.60
C GLN A 20 -8.56 -7.11 3.24
N THR A 21 -8.32 -6.31 2.20
CA THR A 21 -8.03 -6.90 0.89
C THR A 21 -6.66 -7.58 0.93
N ALA A 22 -6.49 -8.65 0.18
CA ALA A 22 -5.18 -9.31 0.06
C ALA A 22 -4.10 -8.33 -0.45
N ALA A 23 -4.50 -7.33 -1.25
CA ALA A 23 -3.64 -6.27 -1.73
C ALA A 23 -3.13 -5.38 -0.59
N ASP A 24 -3.98 -5.00 0.37
CA ASP A 24 -3.56 -4.17 1.50
C ASP A 24 -2.59 -4.91 2.42
N VAL A 25 -2.88 -6.19 2.70
CA VAL A 25 -1.97 -7.06 3.48
C VAL A 25 -0.60 -7.12 2.81
N LEU A 26 -0.54 -7.36 1.49
CA LEU A 26 0.72 -7.41 0.77
C LEU A 26 1.45 -6.06 0.77
N ARG A 27 0.72 -4.95 0.55
CA ARG A 27 1.28 -3.59 0.45
C ARG A 27 2.02 -3.17 1.72
N TYR A 28 1.48 -3.52 2.90
CA TYR A 28 2.05 -3.13 4.19
C TYR A 28 2.93 -4.21 4.83
N SER A 29 2.81 -5.47 4.40
CA SER A 29 3.65 -6.57 4.91
C SER A 29 4.96 -6.73 4.16
N TYR A 30 5.00 -6.38 2.86
CA TYR A 30 6.22 -6.50 2.06
C TYR A 30 7.13 -5.29 2.26
N LEU A 31 7.90 -5.32 3.35
CA LEU A 31 8.91 -4.32 3.65
C LEU A 31 10.14 -4.55 2.78
N ARG A 32 10.49 -3.57 1.94
CA ARG A 32 11.84 -3.53 1.34
C ARG A 32 12.73 -2.84 2.36
N PRO A 33 13.76 -3.49 2.93
CA PRO A 33 14.61 -2.82 3.90
C PRO A 33 15.33 -1.66 3.20
N GLY A 34 14.82 -0.45 3.39
CA GLY A 34 15.49 0.79 3.06
C GLY A 34 16.62 1.04 4.05
N GLY A 35 17.59 1.84 3.65
CA GLY A 35 18.74 2.15 4.49
C GLY A 35 19.66 3.15 3.81
N THR A 36 20.88 3.23 4.29
CA THR A 36 21.92 4.05 3.67
C THR A 36 22.31 3.48 2.31
N GLY A 37 22.98 4.29 1.47
CA GLY A 37 23.55 3.80 0.21
C GLY A 37 24.51 2.62 0.42
N ARG A 38 25.26 2.58 1.53
CA ARG A 38 26.13 1.46 1.90
C ARG A 38 25.35 0.20 2.23
N PHE A 39 24.25 0.33 2.98
CA PHE A 39 23.37 -0.78 3.30
C PHE A 39 22.73 -1.39 2.04
N LEU A 40 22.26 -0.53 1.13
CA LEU A 40 21.68 -0.94 -0.14
C LEU A 40 22.71 -1.53 -1.11
N ALA A 41 23.94 -1.03 -1.14
CA ALA A 41 25.03 -1.54 -2.01
C ALA A 41 25.39 -3.01 -1.73
N VAL A 42 25.10 -3.51 -0.53
CA VAL A 42 25.27 -4.92 -0.15
C VAL A 42 23.94 -5.66 -0.04
N SER A 43 22.86 -5.12 -0.64
CA SER A 43 21.50 -5.70 -0.63
C SER A 43 20.98 -5.99 0.78
N GLY A 44 21.36 -5.15 1.76
CA GLY A 44 20.98 -5.30 3.16
C GLY A 44 21.75 -6.36 3.95
N ALA A 45 22.81 -6.95 3.38
CA ALA A 45 23.69 -7.91 4.06
C ALA A 45 24.63 -7.27 5.10
N MET A 46 24.10 -6.45 6.02
CA MET A 46 24.84 -5.74 7.07
C MET A 46 24.60 -6.31 8.48
N GLY A 47 23.84 -7.41 8.59
CA GLY A 47 23.38 -7.95 9.88
C GLY A 47 24.50 -8.33 10.87
N ALA A 48 25.68 -8.72 10.41
CA ALA A 48 26.84 -9.01 11.27
C ALA A 48 28.01 -8.00 11.12
N LEU A 49 27.96 -7.14 10.08
CA LEU A 49 29.01 -6.17 9.81
C LEU A 49 28.88 -4.91 10.67
N GLY A 50 27.64 -4.42 10.84
CA GLY A 50 27.30 -3.26 11.68
C GLY A 50 27.91 -1.94 11.20
N ALA A 51 27.98 -0.96 12.11
CA ALA A 51 28.58 0.37 11.88
C ALA A 51 28.02 1.09 10.63
N ASP A 52 26.70 1.03 10.48
CA ASP A 52 25.94 1.76 9.47
C ASP A 52 24.54 2.04 10.01
N PHE A 53 23.99 3.23 9.74
CA PHE A 53 22.69 3.63 10.31
C PHE A 53 21.55 2.71 9.85
N GLY A 54 21.61 2.14 8.64
CA GLY A 54 20.62 1.18 8.14
C GLY A 54 20.55 -0.11 8.97
N THR A 55 21.58 -0.43 9.76
CA THR A 55 21.58 -1.62 10.62
C THR A 55 20.62 -1.50 11.80
N LEU A 56 20.23 -0.29 12.21
CA LEU A 56 19.29 -0.06 13.32
C LEU A 56 17.90 -0.66 13.02
N SER A 57 17.53 -0.74 11.75
CA SER A 57 16.30 -1.34 11.24
C SER A 57 16.37 -2.85 11.04
N THR A 58 17.58 -3.45 11.00
CA THR A 58 17.77 -4.87 10.71
C THR A 58 18.45 -5.66 11.84
N ASN A 59 19.64 -5.26 12.27
CA ASN A 59 20.26 -5.80 13.48
C ASN A 59 20.78 -4.64 14.35
N PRO A 60 20.04 -4.23 15.40
CA PRO A 60 20.41 -3.06 16.19
C PRO A 60 21.72 -3.22 16.97
N ALA A 61 22.24 -4.44 17.14
CA ALA A 61 23.60 -4.61 17.70
C ALA A 61 24.69 -3.99 16.81
N GLY A 62 24.40 -3.75 15.52
CA GLY A 62 25.29 -3.03 14.61
C GLY A 62 25.62 -1.61 15.08
N LEU A 63 24.72 -0.97 15.84
CA LEU A 63 24.92 0.36 16.43
C LEU A 63 26.07 0.36 17.45
N ALA A 64 26.34 -0.74 18.16
CA ALA A 64 27.42 -0.81 19.15
C ALA A 64 28.82 -0.70 18.53
N LEU A 65 28.94 -0.84 17.21
CA LEU A 65 30.21 -0.76 16.51
C LEU A 65 30.63 0.66 16.15
N PHE A 66 29.74 1.65 16.24
CA PHE A 66 30.11 3.06 16.09
C PHE A 66 31.11 3.46 17.19
N ARG A 67 32.06 4.33 16.83
CA ARG A 67 33.17 4.79 17.68
C ARG A 67 33.19 6.31 17.89
N SER A 68 32.30 7.03 17.23
CA SER A 68 32.17 8.47 17.26
C SER A 68 30.72 8.85 17.01
N ASP A 69 30.39 10.12 17.26
CA ASP A 69 29.12 10.68 16.84
C ASP A 69 29.07 10.76 15.31
N GLU A 70 27.91 10.51 14.72
CA GLU A 70 27.72 10.50 13.26
C GLU A 70 26.35 11.07 12.87
N LEU A 71 26.36 11.91 11.83
CA LEU A 71 25.17 12.34 11.10
C LEU A 71 25.13 11.60 9.77
N THR A 72 24.03 10.90 9.51
CA THR A 72 23.79 10.18 8.26
C THR A 72 22.62 10.83 7.53
N VAL A 73 22.81 11.15 6.25
CA VAL A 73 21.75 11.63 5.36
C VAL A 73 21.89 10.89 4.04
N THR A 74 20.84 10.22 3.60
CA THR A 74 20.81 9.46 2.34
C THR A 74 19.68 9.99 1.46
N PRO A 75 19.95 10.94 0.56
CA PRO A 75 19.00 11.31 -0.50
C PRO A 75 18.87 10.16 -1.50
N GLY A 76 17.70 10.03 -2.12
CA GLY A 76 17.39 8.98 -3.07
C GLY A 76 16.49 9.49 -4.19
N LEU A 77 16.76 9.01 -5.41
CA LEU A 77 15.90 9.14 -6.57
C LEU A 77 15.37 7.74 -6.91
N LYS A 78 14.05 7.58 -6.92
CA LYS A 78 13.39 6.32 -7.24
C LYS A 78 12.68 6.46 -8.57
N PHE A 79 12.91 5.48 -9.44
CA PHE A 79 12.29 5.36 -10.74
C PHE A 79 11.43 4.09 -10.73
N ALA A 80 10.19 4.21 -11.16
CA ALA A 80 9.28 3.09 -11.34
C ALA A 80 8.77 3.14 -12.78
N HIS A 81 8.85 2.00 -13.46
CA HIS A 81 8.27 1.77 -14.76
C HIS A 81 7.23 0.66 -14.61
N THR A 82 6.02 0.85 -15.11
CA THR A 82 4.95 -0.16 -15.05
C THR A 82 4.35 -0.37 -16.42
N ASP A 83 4.50 -1.59 -16.92
CA ASP A 83 3.78 -2.08 -18.10
C ASP A 83 2.43 -2.67 -17.68
N ALA A 84 1.38 -2.32 -18.40
CA ALA A 84 0.07 -2.92 -18.25
C ALA A 84 -0.54 -3.26 -19.62
N THR A 85 -1.25 -4.38 -19.68
CA THR A 85 -1.87 -4.87 -20.90
C THR A 85 -3.30 -5.29 -20.56
N LEU A 86 -4.27 -4.64 -21.19
CA LEU A 86 -5.63 -5.15 -21.19
C LEU A 86 -5.68 -6.36 -22.14
N PRO A 87 -6.31 -7.49 -21.79
CA PRO A 87 -6.51 -8.60 -22.71
C PRO A 87 -7.17 -8.12 -24.02
N GLY A 88 -6.53 -8.38 -25.16
CA GLY A 88 -6.99 -7.89 -26.48
C GLY A 88 -6.57 -6.45 -26.81
N GLY A 89 -5.95 -5.72 -25.88
CA GLY A 89 -5.39 -4.38 -26.07
C GLY A 89 -3.88 -4.37 -26.34
N SER A 90 -3.31 -3.16 -26.41
CA SER A 90 -1.86 -2.95 -26.50
C SER A 90 -1.25 -2.79 -25.11
N THR A 91 0.04 -3.11 -24.96
CA THR A 91 0.79 -2.79 -23.74
C THR A 91 1.05 -1.29 -23.67
N THR A 92 0.78 -0.71 -22.51
CA THR A 92 1.04 0.69 -22.17
C THR A 92 2.01 0.76 -21.00
N GLY A 93 2.95 1.69 -21.07
CA GLY A 93 4.01 1.86 -20.07
C GLY A 93 3.90 3.20 -19.37
N GLU A 94 3.99 3.20 -18.04
CA GLU A 94 3.93 4.40 -17.19
C GLU A 94 5.22 4.58 -16.39
N ASP A 95 5.76 5.80 -16.43
CA ASP A 95 6.99 6.17 -15.73
C ASP A 95 6.72 7.12 -14.57
N ARG A 96 7.33 6.82 -13.42
CA ARG A 96 7.19 7.62 -12.21
C ARG A 96 8.53 7.80 -11.53
N SER A 97 8.87 9.07 -11.29
CA SER A 97 10.09 9.46 -10.59
C SER A 97 9.75 10.15 -9.28
N THR A 98 10.45 9.78 -8.21
CA THR A 98 10.32 10.44 -6.90
C THR A 98 11.67 10.73 -6.30
N PHE A 99 11.87 11.98 -5.91
CA PHE A 99 12.97 12.38 -5.05
C PHE A 99 12.55 12.32 -3.59
N GLY A 100 13.47 11.96 -2.71
CA GLY A 100 13.26 12.07 -1.28
C GLY A 100 14.50 11.67 -0.50
N PHE A 101 14.33 11.51 0.81
CA PHE A 101 15.36 10.96 1.68
C PHE A 101 14.97 9.54 2.05
N ASP A 102 15.87 8.60 1.80
CA ASP A 102 15.71 7.21 2.24
C ASP A 102 16.08 7.07 3.71
N ASN A 103 17.01 7.90 4.19
CA ASN A 103 17.46 7.84 5.58
C ASN A 103 17.96 9.20 6.09
N VAL A 104 17.61 9.52 7.34
CA VAL A 104 18.22 10.62 8.11
C VAL A 104 18.44 10.13 9.53
N GLY A 105 19.66 10.25 10.05
CA GLY A 105 20.03 9.60 11.30
C GLY A 105 21.11 10.32 12.06
N LEU A 106 21.00 10.28 13.38
CA LEU A 106 22.03 10.73 14.32
C LEU A 106 22.44 9.56 15.20
N VAL A 107 23.75 9.40 15.39
CA VAL A 107 24.34 8.45 16.34
C VAL A 107 25.17 9.25 17.34
N PHE A 108 24.92 9.00 18.61
CA PHE A 108 25.71 9.52 19.73
C PHE A 108 26.48 8.37 20.36
N ASN A 109 27.79 8.51 20.48
CA ASN A 109 28.69 7.51 21.02
C ASN A 109 29.24 7.94 22.38
N THR A 110 29.12 7.04 23.35
CA THR A 110 29.80 7.17 24.65
C THR A 110 30.80 6.04 24.82
N SER A 111 32.02 6.37 25.28
CA SER A 111 33.08 5.38 25.55
C SER A 111 33.46 5.41 27.03
N PRO A 112 32.84 4.54 27.86
CA PRO A 112 33.13 4.48 29.29
C PRO A 112 34.60 4.13 29.58
N ARG A 113 35.22 4.86 30.50
CA ARG A 113 36.59 4.57 30.97
C ARG A 113 36.59 3.41 31.96
N ALA A 114 37.64 2.59 31.92
CA ALA A 114 37.85 1.45 32.83
C ALA A 114 36.67 0.46 32.92
N SER A 115 35.92 0.29 31.81
CA SER A 115 34.79 -0.63 31.73
C SER A 115 35.04 -1.78 30.75
N ARG A 116 34.34 -2.90 30.97
CA ARG A 116 34.18 -3.95 29.95
C ARG A 116 33.28 -3.47 28.81
N TRP A 117 32.36 -2.55 29.08
CA TRP A 117 31.60 -1.86 28.04
C TRP A 117 32.50 -0.84 27.34
N LYS A 118 32.89 -1.14 26.11
CA LYS A 118 33.80 -0.32 25.30
C LYS A 118 33.06 0.85 24.63
N THR A 119 31.82 0.63 24.24
CA THR A 119 30.95 1.67 23.68
C THR A 119 29.51 1.45 24.14
N PHE A 120 28.80 2.57 24.33
CA PHE A 120 27.36 2.63 24.48
C PHE A 120 26.85 3.73 23.58
N ASN A 121 25.98 3.36 22.64
CA ASN A 121 25.57 4.22 21.55
C ASN A 121 24.06 4.36 21.54
N VAL A 122 23.60 5.57 21.25
CA VAL A 122 22.18 5.91 21.06
C VAL A 122 22.02 6.41 19.63
N GLY A 123 21.09 5.81 18.91
CA GLY A 123 20.74 6.20 17.54
C GLY A 123 19.31 6.71 17.49
N ILE A 124 19.08 7.81 16.78
CA ILE A 124 17.74 8.32 16.52
C ILE A 124 17.67 8.69 15.05
N GLY A 125 16.57 8.36 14.40
CA GLY A 125 16.32 8.90 13.07
C GLY A 125 15.14 8.28 12.38
N PHE A 126 15.21 8.34 11.06
CA PHE A 126 14.14 8.11 10.12
C PHE A 126 14.64 7.20 9.01
N ASN A 127 13.82 6.21 8.65
CA ASN A 127 14.09 5.32 7.53
C ASN A 127 12.84 5.15 6.66
N ARG A 128 12.98 5.30 5.35
CA ARG A 128 11.90 5.00 4.40
C ARG A 128 11.85 3.49 4.16
N GLN A 129 10.75 2.86 4.56
CA GLN A 129 10.53 1.41 4.44
C GLN A 129 9.88 1.03 3.11
N SER A 130 9.01 1.89 2.56
CA SER A 130 8.38 1.65 1.26
C SER A 130 8.06 2.96 0.53
N ASN A 131 8.05 2.89 -0.79
CA ASN A 131 7.58 3.96 -1.67
C ASN A 131 6.37 3.43 -2.43
N PHE A 132 5.26 4.17 -2.41
CA PHE A 132 4.03 3.79 -3.08
C PHE A 132 3.81 4.55 -4.37
N ASN A 133 4.76 5.38 -4.79
CA ASN A 133 4.62 6.17 -6.00
C ASN A 133 4.69 5.30 -7.26
N GLN A 134 3.53 5.07 -7.88
CA GLN A 134 3.34 4.24 -9.06
C GLN A 134 2.21 4.84 -9.90
N ALA A 135 2.23 4.57 -11.21
CA ALA A 135 1.12 4.81 -12.10
C ALA A 135 0.93 3.54 -12.94
N ILE A 136 -0.33 3.22 -13.22
CA ILE A 136 -0.75 2.14 -14.09
C ILE A 136 -1.75 2.78 -15.03
N TYR A 137 -1.52 2.63 -16.32
CA TYR A 137 -2.46 3.01 -17.35
C TYR A 137 -2.70 1.81 -18.25
N TYR A 138 -3.95 1.51 -18.57
CA TYR A 138 -4.29 0.58 -19.63
C TYR A 138 -5.52 1.04 -20.38
N GLN A 139 -5.59 0.69 -21.66
CA GLN A 139 -6.73 0.98 -22.53
C GLN A 139 -6.98 -0.15 -23.52
N GLY A 140 -8.20 -0.22 -24.03
CA GLY A 140 -8.58 -1.10 -25.13
C GLY A 140 -10.08 -1.35 -25.17
N SER A 141 -10.51 -2.13 -26.16
CA SER A 141 -11.92 -2.47 -26.35
C SER A 141 -12.17 -3.91 -25.92
N ALA A 142 -13.25 -4.17 -25.19
CA ALA A 142 -13.70 -5.53 -24.90
C ALA A 142 -15.20 -5.56 -24.64
N GLY A 143 -15.79 -6.76 -24.62
CA GLY A 143 -17.21 -6.93 -24.31
C GLY A 143 -17.54 -6.67 -22.84
N GLY A 144 -18.68 -6.03 -22.61
CA GLY A 144 -19.26 -5.77 -21.29
C GLY A 144 -18.80 -4.47 -20.65
N SER A 145 -19.61 -3.98 -19.71
CA SER A 145 -19.40 -2.70 -19.02
C SER A 145 -19.38 -2.88 -17.51
N ILE A 146 -18.73 -1.95 -16.79
CA ILE A 146 -18.87 -1.84 -15.33
C ILE A 146 -20.33 -1.72 -14.89
N MET A 147 -21.19 -1.16 -15.75
CA MET A 147 -22.63 -1.03 -15.51
C MET A 147 -23.32 -2.37 -15.30
N ASN A 148 -22.86 -3.46 -15.93
CA ASN A 148 -23.44 -4.79 -15.72
C ASN A 148 -23.30 -5.21 -14.24
N GLY A 149 -22.13 -4.95 -13.64
CA GLY A 149 -21.88 -5.27 -12.24
C GLY A 149 -22.70 -4.39 -11.28
N PHE A 150 -22.80 -3.09 -11.57
CA PHE A 150 -23.65 -2.17 -10.79
C PHE A 150 -25.13 -2.52 -10.90
N PHE A 151 -25.58 -2.96 -12.08
CA PHE A 151 -26.94 -3.43 -12.29
C PHE A 151 -27.23 -4.72 -11.54
N ASP A 152 -26.36 -5.73 -11.62
CA ASP A 152 -26.51 -7.00 -10.90
C ASP A 152 -26.63 -6.77 -9.38
N GLU A 153 -25.83 -5.84 -8.86
CA GLU A 153 -25.85 -5.45 -7.45
C GLU A 153 -27.18 -4.76 -7.08
N ALA A 154 -27.64 -3.80 -7.88
CA ALA A 154 -28.94 -3.14 -7.68
C ALA A 154 -30.11 -4.14 -7.76
N ASN A 155 -30.09 -5.01 -8.77
CA ASN A 155 -31.12 -6.02 -8.99
C ASN A 155 -31.21 -6.99 -7.82
N SER A 156 -30.07 -7.40 -7.25
CA SER A 156 -30.03 -8.22 -6.03
C SER A 156 -30.72 -7.53 -4.84
N VAL A 157 -30.48 -6.23 -4.64
CA VAL A 157 -31.11 -5.44 -3.58
C VAL A 157 -32.64 -5.38 -3.77
N PHE A 158 -33.09 -4.98 -4.96
CA PHE A 158 -34.53 -4.80 -5.21
C PHE A 158 -35.30 -6.13 -5.22
N THR A 159 -34.76 -7.19 -5.81
CA THR A 159 -35.40 -8.52 -5.79
C THR A 159 -35.39 -9.15 -4.39
N GLY A 160 -34.44 -8.77 -3.55
CA GLY A 160 -34.41 -9.09 -2.12
C GLY A 160 -35.43 -8.32 -1.27
N GLY A 161 -36.20 -7.41 -1.87
CA GLY A 161 -37.17 -6.55 -1.16
C GLY A 161 -36.54 -5.31 -0.51
N GLY A 162 -35.29 -4.98 -0.85
CA GLY A 162 -34.62 -3.76 -0.46
C GLY A 162 -35.10 -2.54 -1.25
N SER A 163 -34.59 -1.37 -0.87
CA SER A 163 -34.91 -0.07 -1.43
C SER A 163 -33.67 0.61 -2.02
N GLU A 164 -33.86 1.77 -2.68
CA GLU A 164 -32.75 2.59 -3.19
C GLU A 164 -31.72 2.99 -2.11
N GLN A 165 -32.12 3.02 -0.84
CA GLN A 165 -31.26 3.37 0.30
C GLN A 165 -30.31 2.22 0.69
N ASP A 166 -30.61 1.01 0.23
CA ASP A 166 -29.84 -0.21 0.50
C ASP A 166 -28.82 -0.50 -0.61
N LEU A 167 -28.81 0.29 -1.69
CA LEU A 167 -27.82 0.20 -2.76
C LEU A 167 -26.42 0.52 -2.25
N TYR A 168 -25.39 -0.16 -2.78
CA TYR A 168 -24.01 0.12 -2.37
C TYR A 168 -23.63 1.56 -2.76
N PRO A 169 -23.27 2.39 -1.78
CA PRO A 169 -23.10 3.83 -2.01
C PRO A 169 -21.89 4.20 -2.89
N PHE A 170 -21.05 3.23 -3.27
CA PHE A 170 -19.86 3.44 -4.11
C PHE A 170 -19.93 2.68 -5.45
N GLY A 171 -21.08 2.10 -5.77
CA GLY A 171 -21.30 1.37 -7.02
C GLY A 171 -22.70 1.61 -7.54
N SER A 172 -23.60 0.64 -7.33
CA SER A 172 -25.00 0.71 -7.77
C SER A 172 -25.74 1.97 -7.31
N GLY A 173 -25.48 2.46 -6.10
CA GLY A 173 -26.09 3.68 -5.56
C GLY A 173 -25.66 4.94 -6.30
N LEU A 174 -24.41 5.01 -6.77
CA LEU A 174 -23.94 6.11 -7.62
C LEU A 174 -24.52 6.03 -9.03
N ALA A 175 -24.61 4.81 -9.58
CA ALA A 175 -25.23 4.58 -10.89
C ALA A 175 -26.72 4.95 -10.89
N TRP A 176 -27.44 4.64 -9.81
CA TRP A 176 -28.83 5.07 -9.58
C TRP A 176 -28.94 6.60 -9.54
N GLN A 177 -28.08 7.27 -8.77
CA GLN A 177 -28.08 8.74 -8.65
C GLN A 177 -27.77 9.44 -9.97
N ALA A 178 -26.94 8.85 -10.82
CA ALA A 178 -26.61 9.35 -12.16
C ALA A 178 -27.68 8.98 -13.22
N ASN A 179 -28.80 8.36 -12.83
CA ASN A 179 -29.83 7.83 -13.72
C ASN A 179 -29.34 6.78 -14.74
N ALA A 180 -28.20 6.13 -14.47
CA ALA A 180 -27.67 5.04 -15.30
C ALA A 180 -28.40 3.71 -15.04
N ILE A 181 -29.11 3.59 -13.90
CA ILE A 181 -30.03 2.51 -13.57
C ILE A 181 -31.37 3.14 -13.22
N TYR A 182 -32.46 2.62 -13.78
CA TYR A 182 -33.80 3.20 -13.63
C TYR A 182 -34.88 2.12 -13.71
N PHE A 183 -36.10 2.45 -13.25
CA PHE A 183 -37.28 1.60 -13.51
C PHE A 183 -37.96 1.98 -14.83
N SER A 184 -38.17 0.99 -15.68
CA SER A 184 -39.06 1.08 -16.85
C SER A 184 -40.38 0.39 -16.51
N GLY A 185 -41.36 1.18 -16.04
CA GLY A 185 -42.57 0.64 -15.43
C GLY A 185 -42.26 -0.03 -14.10
N ASN A 186 -42.40 -1.36 -14.03
CA ASN A 186 -42.13 -2.16 -12.83
C ASN A 186 -40.80 -2.93 -12.90
N ASP A 187 -40.12 -2.89 -14.04
CA ASP A 187 -38.91 -3.66 -14.28
C ASP A 187 -37.69 -2.75 -14.15
N LEU A 188 -36.66 -3.22 -13.44
CA LEU A 188 -35.38 -2.53 -13.33
C LEU A 188 -34.63 -2.64 -14.67
N SER A 189 -34.09 -1.53 -15.16
CA SER A 189 -33.42 -1.44 -16.45
C SER A 189 -32.21 -0.50 -16.40
N TYR A 190 -31.41 -0.55 -17.46
CA TYR A 190 -30.22 0.23 -17.73
C TYR A 190 -29.91 0.14 -19.24
N ASP A 191 -29.05 1.00 -19.76
CA ASP A 191 -28.88 1.14 -21.22
C ASP A 191 -28.20 -0.08 -21.89
N PHE A 192 -27.48 -0.90 -21.11
CA PHE A 192 -26.86 -2.13 -21.62
C PHE A 192 -27.80 -3.35 -21.56
N ALA A 193 -29.06 -3.20 -21.16
CA ALA A 193 -30.03 -4.31 -21.17
C ALA A 193 -30.25 -4.85 -22.59
N GLY A 194 -29.96 -6.14 -22.81
CA GLY A 194 -29.94 -6.77 -24.13
C GLY A 194 -28.65 -6.54 -24.94
N PHE A 195 -27.71 -5.77 -24.40
CA PHE A 195 -26.40 -5.44 -24.98
C PHE A 195 -25.27 -5.71 -23.99
N GLU A 196 -25.43 -6.67 -23.08
CA GLU A 196 -24.52 -6.90 -21.94
C GLU A 196 -23.10 -7.28 -22.37
N ASN A 197 -22.95 -7.82 -23.58
CA ASN A 197 -21.66 -8.20 -24.16
C ASN A 197 -21.19 -7.22 -25.26
N ALA A 198 -21.85 -6.06 -25.41
CA ALA A 198 -21.45 -5.04 -26.37
C ALA A 198 -20.01 -4.62 -26.11
N THR A 199 -19.27 -4.37 -27.20
CA THR A 199 -17.89 -3.94 -27.10
C THR A 199 -17.86 -2.44 -26.82
N VAL A 200 -17.26 -2.07 -25.70
CA VAL A 200 -17.00 -0.67 -25.32
C VAL A 200 -15.51 -0.43 -25.28
N ASP A 201 -15.12 0.80 -25.62
CA ASP A 201 -13.77 1.28 -25.38
C ASP A 201 -13.64 1.62 -23.90
N ARG A 202 -12.53 1.19 -23.28
CA ARG A 202 -12.25 1.52 -21.88
C ARG A 202 -10.82 1.91 -21.65
N SER A 203 -10.62 2.74 -20.64
CA SER A 203 -9.32 3.08 -20.09
C SER A 203 -9.38 3.16 -18.59
N HIS A 204 -8.30 2.81 -17.92
CA HIS A 204 -8.15 2.99 -16.48
C HIS A 204 -6.78 3.57 -16.19
N THR A 205 -6.75 4.70 -15.49
CA THR A 205 -5.55 5.28 -14.90
C THR A 205 -5.61 5.10 -13.39
N LEU A 206 -4.66 4.36 -12.82
CA LEU A 206 -4.48 4.21 -11.37
C LEU A 206 -3.16 4.82 -10.98
N THR A 207 -3.20 5.84 -10.13
CA THR A 207 -2.02 6.53 -9.65
C THR A 207 -1.95 6.47 -8.14
N SER A 208 -0.93 5.79 -7.62
CA SER A 208 -0.65 5.74 -6.19
C SER A 208 0.50 6.67 -5.81
N TYR A 209 0.43 7.19 -4.59
CA TYR A 209 1.36 8.13 -4.01
C TYR A 209 1.65 7.79 -2.55
N GLY A 210 2.70 8.41 -2.04
CA GLY A 210 3.05 8.36 -0.64
C GLY A 210 4.11 7.32 -0.33
N SER A 211 4.29 7.03 0.95
CA SER A 211 5.37 6.18 1.44
C SER A 211 5.01 5.63 2.81
N MET A 212 5.69 4.55 3.18
CA MET A 212 5.75 4.11 4.56
C MET A 212 7.15 4.40 5.09
N ASN A 213 7.19 5.08 6.22
CA ASN A 213 8.43 5.46 6.86
C ASN A 213 8.42 4.99 8.32
N GLU A 214 9.59 4.97 8.94
CA GLU A 214 9.77 4.53 10.30
C GLU A 214 10.68 5.50 11.04
N MET A 215 10.16 6.09 12.12
CA MET A 215 10.99 6.71 13.13
C MET A 215 11.57 5.61 14.01
N LEU A 216 12.85 5.72 14.36
CA LEU A 216 13.51 4.72 15.19
C LEU A 216 14.35 5.38 16.27
N ILE A 217 14.35 4.73 17.44
CA ILE A 217 15.24 5.02 18.55
C ILE A 217 15.91 3.71 18.93
N SER A 218 17.24 3.72 18.96
CA SER A 218 18.07 2.54 19.13
C SER A 218 19.09 2.74 20.23
N PHE A 219 19.34 1.68 20.99
CA PHE A 219 20.35 1.62 22.04
C PHE A 219 21.20 0.38 21.80
N ALA A 220 22.53 0.52 21.87
CA ALA A 220 23.41 -0.62 21.71
C ALA A 220 24.69 -0.48 22.52
N GLY A 221 25.18 -1.60 23.04
CA GLY A 221 26.38 -1.67 23.86
C GLY A 221 27.37 -2.69 23.31
N ASN A 222 28.65 -2.38 23.39
CA ASN A 222 29.76 -3.28 23.04
C ASN A 222 30.47 -3.75 24.31
N TYR A 223 30.34 -5.04 24.60
CA TYR A 223 31.00 -5.69 25.71
C TYR A 223 32.29 -6.38 25.25
N ASP A 224 33.41 -5.85 25.75
CA ASP A 224 34.74 -6.45 25.65
C ASP A 224 35.21 -6.70 24.21
N GLU A 225 34.69 -5.92 23.26
CA GLU A 225 34.86 -6.11 21.82
C GLU A 225 34.45 -7.49 21.30
N LYS A 226 33.72 -8.28 22.09
CA LYS A 226 33.29 -9.63 21.72
C LYS A 226 31.79 -9.73 21.52
N LEU A 227 31.02 -9.12 22.40
CA LEU A 227 29.57 -9.22 22.39
C LEU A 227 28.97 -7.84 22.21
N MET A 228 28.24 -7.64 21.12
CA MET A 228 27.39 -6.49 20.92
C MET A 228 25.94 -6.89 21.11
N VAL A 229 25.20 -6.05 21.82
CA VAL A 229 23.76 -6.20 22.00
C VAL A 229 23.09 -4.88 21.64
N GLY A 230 21.89 -4.97 21.06
CA GLY A 230 21.14 -3.79 20.68
C GLY A 230 19.64 -3.99 20.75
N LEU A 231 18.94 -2.88 20.90
CA LEU A 231 17.48 -2.76 20.97
C LEU A 231 17.06 -1.55 20.15
N THR A 232 16.02 -1.70 19.34
CA THR A 232 15.37 -0.60 18.61
C THR A 232 13.88 -0.63 18.88
N VAL A 233 13.31 0.53 19.20
CA VAL A 233 11.88 0.77 19.13
C VAL A 233 11.61 1.53 17.83
N GLY A 234 10.74 0.97 16.99
CA GLY A 234 10.32 1.57 15.73
C GLY A 234 8.87 2.05 15.80
N VAL A 235 8.62 3.24 15.25
CA VAL A 235 7.30 3.81 15.05
C VAL A 235 7.11 3.98 13.53
N PRO A 236 6.60 2.96 12.84
CA PRO A 236 6.23 3.07 11.44
C PRO A 236 4.97 3.93 11.29
N PHE A 237 4.93 4.71 10.21
CA PHE A 237 3.78 5.49 9.81
C PHE A 237 3.60 5.41 8.30
N VAL A 238 2.34 5.31 7.90
CA VAL A 238 1.89 5.10 6.53
C VAL A 238 1.16 6.35 6.08
N ASN A 239 1.52 6.83 4.90
CA ASN A 239 0.69 7.75 4.13
C ASN A 239 0.60 7.18 2.72
N TYR A 240 -0.61 6.77 2.35
CA TYR A 240 -0.91 6.21 1.04
C TYR A 240 -2.11 6.94 0.45
N ARG A 241 -1.98 7.32 -0.83
CA ARG A 241 -3.09 7.89 -1.60
C ARG A 241 -3.17 7.17 -2.93
N LEU A 242 -4.36 6.73 -3.31
CA LEU A 242 -4.69 6.19 -4.61
C LEU A 242 -5.71 7.12 -5.27
N GLU A 243 -5.45 7.47 -6.51
CA GLU A 243 -6.36 8.19 -7.39
C GLU A 243 -6.57 7.30 -8.62
N GLY A 244 -7.82 6.90 -8.88
CA GLY A 244 -8.21 6.07 -10.00
C GLY A 244 -9.23 6.79 -10.86
N GLU A 245 -9.09 6.68 -12.17
CA GLU A 245 -10.10 7.13 -13.14
C GLU A 245 -10.32 6.01 -14.15
N TYR A 246 -11.54 5.50 -14.17
CA TYR A 246 -12.01 4.51 -15.10
C TYR A 246 -13.03 5.14 -16.04
N ILE A 247 -12.82 4.98 -17.35
CA ILE A 247 -13.68 5.55 -18.38
C ILE A 247 -14.12 4.41 -19.29
N GLU A 248 -15.40 4.38 -19.63
CA GLU A 248 -15.89 3.64 -20.80
C GLU A 248 -16.60 4.60 -21.75
N SER A 249 -16.50 4.33 -23.05
CA SER A 249 -17.19 5.08 -24.10
C SER A 249 -17.66 4.16 -25.21
N ASP A 250 -18.72 4.55 -25.89
CA ASP A 250 -19.13 3.89 -27.11
C ASP A 250 -18.08 4.13 -28.21
N PRO A 251 -17.54 3.08 -28.86
CA PRO A 251 -16.54 3.23 -29.92
C PRO A 251 -17.07 3.92 -31.20
N GLY A 252 -18.38 4.11 -31.34
CA GLY A 252 -19.02 4.85 -32.44
C GLY A 252 -19.13 4.07 -33.76
N GLY A 253 -20.32 4.12 -34.37
CA GLY A 253 -20.69 3.54 -35.67
C GLY A 253 -21.79 4.33 -36.39
N ALA A 254 -22.04 4.07 -37.68
CA ALA A 254 -23.01 4.81 -38.49
C ALA A 254 -24.45 4.37 -38.19
N LEU A 255 -25.18 5.22 -37.46
CA LEU A 255 -26.54 5.04 -36.91
C LEU A 255 -26.58 3.98 -35.79
N ASP A 256 -26.72 4.49 -34.56
CA ASP A 256 -26.75 3.75 -33.30
C ASP A 256 -25.40 3.09 -32.94
N GLY A 257 -24.81 3.51 -31.82
CA GLY A 257 -23.61 2.89 -31.27
C GLY A 257 -23.81 1.41 -30.94
N ASN A 258 -22.79 0.75 -30.40
CA ASN A 258 -22.93 -0.67 -30.01
C ASN A 258 -23.96 -0.87 -28.90
N VAL A 259 -24.25 0.19 -28.14
CA VAL A 259 -25.29 0.26 -27.12
C VAL A 259 -26.16 1.48 -27.42
N PRO A 260 -27.47 1.31 -27.65
CA PRO A 260 -28.36 2.44 -27.83
C PRO A 260 -28.27 3.41 -26.64
N TYR A 261 -28.24 4.71 -26.95
CA TYR A 261 -28.25 5.82 -25.99
C TYR A 261 -26.97 6.02 -25.16
N PHE A 262 -26.17 5.00 -24.86
CA PHE A 262 -24.91 5.16 -24.12
C PHE A 262 -23.86 5.96 -24.92
N ASP A 263 -23.29 7.00 -24.33
CA ASP A 263 -22.17 7.77 -24.92
C ASP A 263 -20.88 7.51 -24.12
N ARG A 264 -20.90 7.80 -22.82
CA ARG A 264 -19.72 7.72 -21.96
C ARG A 264 -20.07 7.55 -20.50
N LEU A 265 -19.20 6.86 -19.76
CA LEU A 265 -19.19 6.90 -18.30
C LEU A 265 -17.79 7.20 -17.77
N SER A 266 -17.74 7.81 -16.59
CA SER A 266 -16.50 7.99 -15.81
C SER A 266 -16.74 7.60 -14.37
N TYR A 267 -15.86 6.78 -13.82
CA TYR A 267 -15.82 6.38 -12.43
C TYR A 267 -14.46 6.80 -11.84
N THR A 268 -14.49 7.82 -10.99
CA THR A 268 -13.32 8.33 -10.29
C THR A 268 -13.32 7.80 -8.86
N GLU A 269 -12.20 7.26 -8.42
CA GLU A 269 -11.97 6.80 -7.05
C GLU A 269 -10.80 7.53 -6.41
N LEU A 270 -10.98 7.90 -5.15
CA LEU A 270 -9.93 8.45 -4.31
C LEU A 270 -9.92 7.67 -3.00
N LEU A 271 -8.80 7.07 -2.67
CA LEU A 271 -8.55 6.41 -1.39
C LEU A 271 -7.34 7.06 -0.73
N ARG A 272 -7.48 7.41 0.54
CA ARG A 272 -6.36 7.80 1.40
C ARG A 272 -6.33 6.90 2.62
N THR A 273 -5.16 6.36 2.87
CA THR A 273 -4.89 5.52 4.03
C THR A 273 -3.77 6.16 4.84
N GLU A 274 -4.09 6.51 6.07
CA GLU A 274 -3.12 6.99 7.05
C GLU A 274 -2.96 5.94 8.14
N GLY A 275 -1.75 5.78 8.66
CA GLY A 275 -1.51 4.79 9.69
C GLY A 275 -0.32 5.07 10.56
N ILE A 276 -0.38 4.56 11.78
CA ILE A 276 0.72 4.58 12.74
C ILE A 276 0.80 3.23 13.43
N GLY A 277 2.02 2.80 13.73
CA GLY A 277 2.26 1.54 14.39
C GLY A 277 3.43 1.57 15.33
N VAL A 278 3.70 0.41 15.91
CA VAL A 278 4.85 0.20 16.80
C VAL A 278 5.45 -1.18 16.56
N ASN A 279 6.77 -1.25 16.59
CA ASN A 279 7.50 -2.52 16.61
C ASN A 279 8.74 -2.43 17.51
N LEU A 280 9.25 -3.60 17.89
CA LEU A 280 10.46 -3.76 18.68
C LEU A 280 11.41 -4.68 17.92
N LYS A 281 12.69 -4.31 17.91
CA LYS A 281 13.77 -5.12 17.32
C LYS A 281 14.86 -5.34 18.35
N LEU A 282 15.35 -6.57 18.45
CA LEU A 282 16.46 -6.97 19.29
C LEU A 282 17.58 -7.55 18.42
N GLY A 283 18.82 -7.31 18.82
CA GLY A 283 19.98 -7.66 18.04
C GLY A 283 21.14 -8.12 18.90
N VAL A 284 21.90 -9.08 18.39
CA VAL A 284 23.16 -9.55 18.97
C VAL A 284 24.18 -9.74 17.85
N ILE A 285 25.42 -9.34 18.09
CA ILE A 285 26.58 -9.70 17.26
C ILE A 285 27.68 -10.24 18.17
N TYR A 286 28.19 -11.41 17.85
CA TYR A 286 29.32 -12.02 18.53
C TYR A 286 30.53 -12.11 17.60
N LYS A 287 31.65 -11.50 18.02
CA LYS A 287 32.95 -11.63 17.34
C LYS A 287 33.66 -12.88 17.85
N VAL A 288 33.73 -13.91 17.02
CA VAL A 288 34.48 -15.14 17.33
C VAL A 288 35.98 -14.85 17.27
N ASN A 289 36.40 -14.13 16.22
CA ASN A 289 37.75 -13.61 16.05
C ASN A 289 37.69 -12.31 15.21
N GLN A 290 38.82 -11.78 14.75
CA GLN A 290 38.84 -10.54 13.97
C GLN A 290 38.16 -10.67 12.59
N MET A 291 38.15 -11.86 12.00
CA MET A 291 37.61 -12.15 10.66
C MET A 291 36.15 -12.63 10.69
N ILE A 292 35.73 -13.32 11.76
CA ILE A 292 34.44 -14.00 11.84
C ILE A 292 33.56 -13.33 12.89
N ARG A 293 32.38 -12.90 12.43
CA ARG A 293 31.31 -12.32 13.25
C ARG A 293 30.01 -13.05 12.97
N LEU A 294 29.26 -13.35 14.01
CA LEU A 294 27.96 -13.99 13.93
C LEU A 294 26.92 -12.99 14.43
N GLY A 295 25.91 -12.69 13.62
CA GLY A 295 24.83 -11.78 13.97
C GLY A 295 23.49 -12.51 13.99
N ALA A 296 22.66 -12.19 14.97
CA ALA A 296 21.27 -12.64 15.05
C ALA A 296 20.39 -11.45 15.44
N ALA A 297 19.20 -11.37 14.85
CA ALA A 297 18.22 -10.34 15.17
C ALA A 297 16.83 -10.96 15.27
N PHE A 298 16.00 -10.39 16.14
CA PHE A 298 14.61 -10.76 16.33
C PHE A 298 13.74 -9.51 16.21
N HIS A 299 12.74 -9.56 15.33
CA HIS A 299 11.81 -8.45 15.09
C HIS A 299 10.41 -8.90 15.53
N THR A 300 9.70 -8.05 16.27
CA THR A 300 8.28 -8.28 16.50
C THR A 300 7.48 -7.96 15.24
N PRO A 301 6.30 -8.55 15.06
CA PRO A 301 5.31 -8.00 14.13
C PRO A 301 5.06 -6.53 14.43
N THR A 302 4.77 -5.75 13.40
CA THR A 302 4.31 -4.37 13.57
C THR A 302 2.82 -4.39 13.85
N SER A 303 2.41 -3.85 14.99
CA SER A 303 1.00 -3.54 15.23
C SER A 303 0.71 -2.19 14.58
N LEU A 304 -0.10 -2.18 13.53
CA LEU A 304 -0.40 -1.00 12.70
C LEU A 304 -1.90 -0.68 12.79
N GLY A 305 -2.23 0.54 13.19
CA GLY A 305 -3.57 1.09 13.06
C GLY A 305 -3.68 1.88 11.77
N LEU A 306 -4.70 1.59 10.96
CA LEU A 306 -4.98 2.27 9.70
C LEU A 306 -6.33 3.00 9.77
N THR A 307 -6.41 4.14 9.12
CA THR A 307 -7.65 4.89 8.90
C THR A 307 -7.77 5.18 7.42
N ASP A 308 -8.86 4.70 6.82
CA ASP A 308 -9.16 4.89 5.42
C ASP A 308 -10.23 5.96 5.25
N SER A 309 -9.99 6.87 4.32
CA SER A 309 -10.99 7.80 3.81
C SER A 309 -11.07 7.61 2.31
N TYR A 310 -12.28 7.49 1.80
CA TYR A 310 -12.51 7.17 0.41
C TYR A 310 -13.65 8.03 -0.15
N SER A 311 -13.58 8.31 -1.44
CA SER A 311 -14.52 9.14 -2.16
C SER A 311 -14.61 8.62 -3.58
N ASN A 312 -15.83 8.41 -4.05
CA ASN A 312 -16.09 7.94 -5.40
C ASN A 312 -17.05 8.90 -6.09
N THR A 313 -16.83 9.09 -7.38
CA THR A 313 -17.69 9.92 -8.21
C THR A 313 -17.97 9.15 -9.48
N PHE A 314 -19.23 9.09 -9.84
CA PHE A 314 -19.68 8.45 -11.06
C PHE A 314 -20.37 9.51 -11.91
N GLN A 315 -20.06 9.51 -13.20
CA GLN A 315 -20.67 10.36 -14.20
C GLN A 315 -21.14 9.47 -15.34
N TYR A 316 -22.34 9.75 -15.84
CA TYR A 316 -22.95 8.97 -16.91
C TYR A 316 -23.55 9.91 -17.96
N ALA A 317 -23.17 9.70 -19.21
CA ALA A 317 -23.64 10.47 -20.35
C ALA A 317 -24.38 9.56 -21.32
N TYR A 318 -25.58 9.98 -21.70
CA TYR A 318 -26.42 9.29 -22.67
C TYR A 318 -27.08 10.30 -23.65
N GLU A 319 -27.36 9.84 -24.86
CA GLU A 319 -28.11 10.56 -25.88
C GLU A 319 -29.50 9.96 -26.00
N ASP A 320 -30.56 10.75 -25.88
CA ASP A 320 -31.91 10.38 -26.35
C ASP A 320 -32.28 11.33 -27.50
N GLY A 321 -33.22 10.98 -28.39
CA GLY A 321 -33.61 11.75 -29.57
C GLY A 321 -34.08 13.20 -29.32
N GLY A 322 -34.05 13.68 -28.07
CA GLY A 322 -34.24 15.07 -27.64
C GLY A 322 -32.96 15.82 -27.17
N GLY A 323 -31.78 15.20 -27.09
CA GLY A 323 -30.50 15.83 -26.71
C GLY A 323 -29.52 14.93 -25.92
N LYS A 324 -28.30 15.44 -25.68
CA LYS A 324 -27.30 14.84 -24.76
C LYS A 324 -27.66 15.18 -23.31
N TYR A 325 -27.59 14.19 -22.42
CA TYR A 325 -27.78 14.35 -20.98
C TYR A 325 -26.53 13.89 -20.23
N ASP A 326 -26.04 14.75 -19.33
CA ASP A 326 -24.90 14.48 -18.44
C ASP A 326 -25.40 14.43 -16.99
N GLY A 327 -25.28 13.26 -16.34
CA GLY A 327 -25.71 12.98 -14.96
C GLY A 327 -24.55 12.67 -14.03
#